data_AF-A0A370EMD1-F1
#
_entry.id   AF-A0A370EMD1-F1
#
_cell.length_a   1.000
_cell.length_b   1.000
_cell.length_c   1.000
_cell.angle_alpha   90.00
_cell.angle_beta   90.00
_cell.angle_gamma   90.00
#
_symmetry.space_group_name_H-M   'P 1'
#
loop_
_entity.id
_entity.type
_entity.pdbx_description
1 polymer ?
#
loop_
_entity_poly.entity_id
_entity_poly.type
_entity_poly.pdbx_seq_one_letter_code
_entity_poly.pdbx_strand_id
1 'polypeptide(L)' 'MKSWIKFGLFWGMFMALVINVLFPLFDGTDIVPMKVLVSIPFWLVGGLIFGYVSRKKESKQ' A
#
# COMPACT_ATOMS: atom_id res chain seq x y z
N MET A 1 0.30 15.66 12.44
CA MET A 1 -0.14 14.36 11.87
C MET A 1 0.73 13.25 12.44
N LYS A 2 0.15 12.21 13.05
CA LYS A 2 0.91 11.11 13.69
C LYS A 2 1.80 10.42 12.64
N SER A 3 3.09 10.24 12.94
CA SER A 3 4.08 9.68 11.99
C SER A 3 3.67 8.34 11.40
N TRP A 4 2.97 7.49 12.16
CA TRP A 4 2.47 6.20 11.65
C TRP A 4 1.53 6.37 10.46
N ILE A 5 0.71 7.43 10.44
CA ILE A 5 -0.29 7.64 9.39
C ILE A 5 0.44 8.01 8.10
N LYS A 6 1.45 8.89 8.19
CA LYS A 6 2.30 9.24 7.05
C LYS A 6 3.04 8.00 6.53
N PHE A 7 3.59 7.19 7.42
CA PHE A 7 4.30 5.96 7.04
C PHE A 7 3.37 4.92 6.40
N GLY A 8 2.21 4.66 7.00
CA GLY A 8 1.22 3.72 6.46
C GLY A 8 0.62 4.18 5.12
N LEU A 9 0.37 5.48 4.98
CA LEU A 9 -0.12 6.06 3.72
C LEU A 9 0.94 6.02 2.62
N PHE A 10 2.19 6.39 2.95
CA PHE A 10 3.32 6.30 2.01
C PHE A 10 3.60 4.85 1.61
N TRP A 11 3.58 3.92 2.56
CA TRP A 11 3.76 2.50 2.31
C TRP A 11 2.64 1.90 1.44
N GLY A 12 1.39 2.20 1.76
CA GLY A 12 0.23 1.76 0.97
C GLY A 12 0.26 2.31 -0.46
N MET A 13 0.64 3.59 -0.63
CA MET A 13 0.77 4.21 -1.94
C MET A 13 1.93 3.64 -2.75
N PHE A 14 3.09 3.41 -2.11
CA PHE A 14 4.25 2.77 -2.74
C PHE A 14 3.89 1.37 -3.23
N MET A 15 3.22 0.59 -2.41
CA MET A 15 2.82 -0.76 -2.77
C MET A 15 1.71 -0.82 -3.83
N ALA A 16 0.76 0.11 -3.80
CA ALA A 16 -0.22 0.25 -4.88
C ALA A 16 0.49 0.50 -6.23
N LEU A 17 1.52 1.35 -6.25
CA LEU A 17 2.35 1.58 -7.43
C LEU A 17 3.10 0.32 -7.84
N VAL A 18 3.76 -0.39 -6.92
CA VAL A 18 4.52 -1.61 -7.24
C VAL A 18 3.60 -2.70 -7.80
N ILE A 19 2.43 -2.94 -7.21
CA ILE A 19 1.52 -3.98 -7.69
C ILE A 19 0.84 -3.59 -9.00
N ASN A 20 0.51 -2.32 -9.22
CA ASN A 20 -0.16 -1.91 -10.46
C ASN A 20 0.79 -1.55 -11.60
N VAL A 21 2.08 -1.34 -11.32
CA VAL A 21 3.08 -0.97 -12.33
C VAL A 21 4.14 -2.06 -12.45
N LEU A 22 4.87 -2.39 -11.38
CA LEU A 22 5.93 -3.40 -11.44
C LEU A 22 5.36 -4.80 -11.74
N PHE A 23 4.29 -5.21 -11.05
CA PHE A 23 3.75 -6.56 -11.21
C PHE A 23 3.27 -6.86 -12.64
N PRO A 24 2.42 -6.04 -13.29
CA PRO A 24 2.05 -6.28 -14.69
C PRO A 24 3.24 -6.13 -15.65
N LEU A 25 4.25 -5.34 -15.32
CA LEU A 25 5.48 -5.26 -16.12
C LEU A 25 6.28 -6.57 -16.11
N PHE A 26 6.32 -7.27 -14.96
CA PHE A 26 6.98 -8.58 -14.83
C PHE A 26 6.12 -9.73 -15.36
N ASP A 27 4.80 -9.68 -15.16
CA ASP A 27 3.87 -10.75 -15.49
C ASP A 27 3.41 -10.68 -16.97
N GLY A 28 3.69 -9.57 -17.67
CA GLY A 28 3.33 -9.35 -19.08
C GLY A 28 1.81 -9.23 -19.32
N THR A 29 1.00 -9.26 -18.26
CA THR A 29 -0.45 -9.06 -18.33
C THR A 29 -0.84 -7.60 -18.53
N ASP A 30 -1.88 -7.39 -19.32
CA ASP A 30 -2.50 -6.09 -19.52
C ASP A 30 -2.91 -5.44 -18.19
N ILE A 31 -2.65 -4.13 -18.09
CA ILE A 31 -3.06 -3.32 -16.96
C ILE A 31 -4.58 -3.18 -17.01
N VAL A 32 -5.29 -4.04 -16.28
CA VAL A 32 -6.75 -4.00 -16.19
C VAL A 32 -7.16 -2.80 -15.34
N PRO A 33 -7.80 -1.76 -15.91
CA PRO A 33 -8.15 -0.53 -15.18
C PRO A 33 -9.08 -0.80 -13.99
N MET A 34 -9.95 -1.80 -14.14
CA MET A 34 -10.89 -2.26 -13.11
C MET A 34 -10.15 -2.84 -11.89
N LYS A 35 -9.04 -3.55 -12.12
CA LYS A 35 -8.19 -4.11 -11.06
C LYS A 35 -7.45 -3.00 -10.32
N VAL A 36 -6.97 -1.98 -11.05
CA VAL A 36 -6.34 -0.79 -10.46
C VAL A 36 -7.34 -0.07 -9.54
N LEU A 37 -8.57 0.15 -9.99
CA LEU A 37 -9.58 0.87 -9.22
C LEU A 37 -9.96 0.17 -7.90
N VAL A 38 -10.01 -1.17 -7.90
CA VAL A 38 -10.29 -1.97 -6.68
C VAL A 38 -9.04 -2.10 -5.80
N SER A 39 -7.85 -2.08 -6.39
CA SER A 39 -6.59 -2.17 -5.65
C SER A 39 -6.28 -0.92 -4.82
N ILE A 40 -6.76 0.26 -5.23
CA ILE A 40 -6.57 1.53 -4.51
C ILE A 40 -7.18 1.49 -3.10
N PRO A 41 -8.49 1.21 -2.90
CA PRO A 41 -9.05 1.11 -1.56
C PRO A 41 -8.44 -0.05 -0.78
N PHE A 42 -8.15 -1.19 -1.42
CA PHE A 42 -7.50 -2.33 -0.78
C PHE A 42 -6.11 -1.97 -0.20
N TRP A 43 -5.26 -1.31 -0.99
CA TRP A 43 -3.93 -0.86 -0.56
C TRP A 43 -3.98 0.29 0.44
N LEU A 44 -4.99 1.16 0.37
CA LEU A 44 -5.21 2.18 1.38
C LEU A 44 -5.54 1.57 2.75
N VAL A 45 -6.46 0.60 2.83
CA VAL A 45 -6.74 -0.05 4.13
C VAL A 45 -5.58 -0.94 4.56
N GLY A 46 -4.91 -1.64 3.64
CA GLY A 46 -3.69 -2.42 3.93
C GLY A 46 -2.56 -1.54 4.49
N GLY A 47 -2.29 -0.39 3.86
CA GLY A 47 -1.30 0.59 4.31
C GLY A 47 -1.65 1.22 5.65
N LEU A 48 -2.92 1.50 5.91
CA LEU A 48 -3.40 1.99 7.22
C LEU A 48 -3.27 0.93 8.33
N ILE A 49 -3.63 -0.32 8.04
CA ILE A 49 -3.43 -1.46 8.96
C ILE A 49 -1.94 -1.62 9.26
N PHE A 50 -1.09 -1.58 8.23
CA PHE A 50 0.35 -1.70 8.38
C PHE A 50 0.92 -0.54 9.20
N GLY A 51 0.53 0.70 8.91
CA GLY A 51 0.91 1.86 9.71
C GLY A 51 0.49 1.73 11.18
N TYR A 52 -0.71 1.21 11.44
CA TYR A 52 -1.20 0.96 12.80
C TYR A 52 -0.42 -0.15 13.52
N VAL A 53 -0.08 -1.23 12.83
CA VAL A 53 0.76 -2.32 13.37
C VAL A 53 2.18 -1.83 13.65
N SER A 54 2.77 -1.03 12.76
CA SER A 54 4.10 -0.44 12.93
C SER A 54 4.17 0.46 14.16
N ARG A 55 3.12 1.26 14.42
CA ARG A 55 3.00 2.03 15.68
C ARG A 55 3.14 1.14 16.92
N LYS A 56 2.59 -0.08 16.89
CA LYS A 56 2.62 -1.01 18.03
C LYS A 56 4.02 -1.56 18.29
N LYS A 57 4.90 -1.58 17.28
CA LYS A 57 6.31 -1.97 17.43
C LYS A 57 7.19 -0.81 17.95
N GLU A 58 6.87 0.42 17.59
CA GLU A 58 7.61 1.62 18.04
C GLU A 58 7.46 1.90 19.55
N SER A 59 6.38 1.43 20.18
CA SER A 59 6.18 1.47 21.64
C SER A 59 7.04 0.45 22.42
N LYS A 60 7.82 -0.39 21.73
CA LYS A 60 8.60 -1.47 22.35
C LYS A 60 10.12 -1.33 22.14
N GLN A 61 10.58 -0.18 21.66
CA GLN A 61 12.01 0.19 21.66
C GLN A 61 12.26 1.31 22.66
#